data_AF-A0A6B2G4G6-F1
#
_entry.id   AF-A0A6B2G4G6-F1
#
_cell.length_a   1.000
_cell.length_b   1.000
_cell.length_c   1.000
_cell.angle_alpha   90.00
_cell.angle_beta   90.00
_cell.angle_gamma   90.00
#
_symmetry.space_group_name_H-M   'P 1'
#
loop_
_entity.id
_entity.type
_entity.pdbx_description
1 polymer ?
#
loop_
_entity_poly.entity_id
_entity_poly.type
_entity_poly.pdbx_seq_one_letter_code
_entity_poly.pdbx_strand_id
1 'polypeptide(L)'
;MSDKMKKLKKYYSYIKHTILPYQSSDLGLFSRFDSDNFGHVRENVYCVICLWAASLAFKYVDDASGKAYELEHTAIKCMRSLLQCWMYQTRQVEEFKVNSDEQSCLSTLFDIHTGKPYEGEYNHLQ
;
A
#
# COMPACT_ATOMS: atom_id res chain seq x y z
N MET A 1 3.15 31.71 -9.39
CA MET A 1 3.05 30.34 -8.85
C MET A 1 4.01 30.19 -7.68
N SER A 2 3.51 29.91 -6.47
CA SER A 2 4.31 29.81 -5.24
C SER A 2 5.41 28.73 -5.34
N ASP A 3 6.59 28.97 -4.74
CA ASP A 3 7.71 28.01 -4.70
C ASP A 3 7.29 26.64 -4.13
N LYS A 4 6.41 26.66 -3.11
CA LYS A 4 5.81 25.46 -2.51
C LYS A 4 5.04 24.63 -3.54
N MET A 5 4.26 25.29 -4.40
CA MET A 5 3.48 24.63 -5.44
C MET A 5 4.38 24.00 -6.52
N LYS A 6 5.50 24.64 -6.86
CA LYS A 6 6.47 24.06 -7.82
C LYS A 6 7.09 22.78 -7.27
N LYS A 7 7.53 22.80 -6.01
CA LYS A 7 8.06 21.61 -5.32
C LYS A 7 7.04 20.48 -5.23
N LEU A 8 5.79 20.81 -4.87
CA LEU A 8 4.73 19.82 -4.75
C LEU A 8 4.38 19.16 -6.10
N LYS A 9 4.34 19.92 -7.20
CA LYS A 9 4.18 19.35 -8.55
C LYS A 9 5.34 18.44 -8.94
N LYS A 10 6.57 18.77 -8.53
CA LYS A 10 7.74 17.89 -8.74
C LYS A 10 7.59 16.57 -7.98
N TYR A 11 7.19 16.60 -6.71
CA TYR A 11 6.94 15.38 -5.94
C TYR A 11 5.80 14.54 -6.51
N TYR A 12 4.71 15.18 -6.95
CA TYR A 12 3.64 14.48 -7.64
C TYR A 12 4.13 13.81 -8.92
N SER A 13 4.98 14.46 -9.71
CA SER A 13 5.59 13.86 -10.89
C SER A 13 6.39 12.61 -10.52
N TYR A 14 7.17 12.63 -9.44
CA TYR A 14 7.87 11.43 -8.97
C TYR A 14 6.89 10.32 -8.58
N ILE A 15 5.91 10.61 -7.74
CA ILE A 15 4.87 9.65 -7.32
C ILE A 15 4.20 9.00 -8.54
N LYS A 16 3.86 9.81 -9.55
CA LYS A 16 3.17 9.35 -10.76
C LYS A 16 4.01 8.41 -11.62
N HIS A 17 5.34 8.51 -11.56
CA HIS A 17 6.24 7.69 -12.35
C HIS A 17 6.87 6.52 -11.58
N THR A 18 6.89 6.57 -10.24
CA THR A 18 7.59 5.56 -9.43
C THR A 18 6.69 4.76 -8.50
N ILE A 19 5.49 5.24 -8.16
CA ILE A 19 4.59 4.57 -7.20
C ILE A 19 3.30 4.15 -7.90
N LEU A 20 2.57 5.10 -8.48
CA LEU A 20 1.26 4.84 -9.08
C LEU A 20 1.25 3.76 -10.17
N PRO A 21 2.29 3.60 -11.02
CA PRO A 21 2.30 2.56 -12.04
C PRO A 21 2.24 1.13 -11.48
N TYR A 22 2.67 0.93 -10.24
CA TYR A 22 2.74 -0.39 -9.60
C TYR A 22 1.47 -0.75 -8.82
N GLN A 23 0.45 0.11 -8.81
CA GLN A 23 -0.80 -0.19 -8.13
C GLN A 23 -1.70 -1.10 -8.97
N SER A 24 -2.13 -2.22 -8.40
CA SER A 24 -3.10 -3.12 -9.01
C SER A 24 -4.48 -2.47 -9.19
N SER A 25 -5.14 -2.78 -10.31
CA SER A 25 -6.50 -2.31 -10.60
C SER A 25 -7.56 -2.99 -9.73
N ASP A 26 -7.31 -4.22 -9.27
CA ASP A 26 -8.29 -5.01 -8.53
C ASP A 26 -8.36 -4.54 -7.07
N LEU A 27 -7.35 -4.89 -6.28
CA LEU A 27 -7.30 -4.57 -4.85
C LEU A 27 -6.61 -3.23 -4.57
N GLY A 28 -5.84 -2.66 -5.48
CA GLY A 28 -5.12 -1.43 -5.17
C GLY A 28 -3.92 -1.64 -4.26
N LEU A 29 -3.44 -2.88 -4.13
CA LEU A 29 -2.12 -3.18 -3.58
C LEU A 29 -1.04 -2.83 -4.60
N PHE A 30 0.10 -2.36 -4.12
CA PHE A 30 1.32 -2.11 -4.86
C PHE A 30 2.14 -3.39 -4.94
N SER A 31 2.54 -3.77 -6.16
CA SER A 31 3.53 -4.82 -6.37
C SER A 31 4.93 -4.31 -6.03
N ARG A 32 5.77 -5.22 -5.52
CA ARG A 32 7.19 -4.95 -5.22
C ARG A 32 8.04 -4.80 -6.49
N PHE A 33 7.69 -5.50 -7.58
CA PHE A 33 8.41 -5.50 -8.87
C PHE A 33 7.50 -5.90 -10.05
N ASP A 34 7.86 -5.52 -11.28
CA ASP A 34 7.08 -5.83 -12.51
C ASP A 34 6.84 -7.34 -12.77
N SER A 35 7.59 -8.24 -12.12
CA SER A 35 7.50 -9.69 -12.36
C SER A 35 6.75 -10.49 -11.28
N ASP A 36 6.46 -9.90 -10.12
CA ASP A 36 5.80 -10.60 -9.03
C ASP A 36 4.38 -10.10 -8.84
N ASN A 37 3.42 -11.03 -8.81
CA ASN A 37 2.02 -10.75 -8.48
C ASN A 37 1.81 -10.51 -6.97
N PHE A 38 2.85 -10.15 -6.23
CA PHE A 38 2.84 -10.08 -4.77
C PHE A 38 3.16 -8.67 -4.25
N GLY A 39 2.38 -8.25 -3.25
CA GLY A 39 2.53 -7.01 -2.52
C GLY A 39 2.92 -7.28 -1.08
N HIS A 40 3.99 -6.64 -0.61
CA HIS A 40 4.41 -6.73 0.78
C HIS A 40 3.74 -5.65 1.62
N VAL A 41 3.25 -6.00 2.82
CA VAL A 41 2.54 -5.08 3.74
C VAL A 41 3.34 -3.81 3.98
N ARG A 42 4.61 -3.94 4.40
CA ARG A 42 5.47 -2.80 4.75
C ARG A 42 5.64 -1.82 3.59
N GLU A 43 5.85 -2.31 2.38
CA GLU A 43 6.08 -1.47 1.20
C GLU A 43 4.80 -0.75 0.78
N ASN A 44 3.67 -1.45 0.85
CA ASN A 44 2.36 -0.87 0.63
C ASN A 44 2.06 0.24 1.64
N VAL A 45 2.37 0.04 2.92
CA VAL A 45 2.22 1.08 3.96
C VAL A 45 3.09 2.30 3.67
N TYR A 46 4.35 2.12 3.23
CA TYR A 46 5.20 3.25 2.84
C TYR A 46 4.64 4.01 1.63
N CYS A 47 4.11 3.31 0.63
CA CYS A 47 3.43 3.93 -0.50
C CYS A 47 2.21 4.73 -0.04
N VAL A 48 1.35 4.16 0.80
CA VAL A 48 0.16 4.82 1.37
C VAL A 48 0.54 6.10 2.11
N ILE A 49 1.55 6.06 2.98
CA ILE A 49 2.00 7.23 3.74
C ILE A 49 2.46 8.34 2.80
N CYS A 50 3.23 7.99 1.76
CA CYS A 50 3.70 8.95 0.75
C CYS A 50 2.52 9.62 0.02
N LEU A 51 1.55 8.83 -0.43
CA LEU A 51 0.36 9.31 -1.15
C LEU A 51 -0.53 10.18 -0.26
N TRP A 52 -0.76 9.75 0.98
CA TRP A 52 -1.57 10.48 1.95
C TRP A 52 -0.93 11.82 2.35
N ALA A 53 0.38 11.83 2.62
CA ALA A 53 1.09 13.07 2.93
C ALA A 53 1.04 14.06 1.76
N ALA A 54 1.22 13.56 0.52
CA ALA A 54 1.11 14.39 -0.67
C ALA A 54 -0.33 14.91 -0.90
N SER A 55 -1.36 14.10 -0.64
CA SER A 55 -2.76 14.52 -0.76
C SER A 55 -3.08 15.65 0.22
N LEU A 56 -2.66 15.53 1.48
CA LEU A 56 -2.80 16.58 2.49
C LEU A 56 -2.09 17.86 2.10
N ALA A 57 -0.88 17.76 1.54
CA ALA A 57 -0.13 18.92 1.06
C ALA A 57 -0.86 19.63 -0.10
N PHE A 58 -1.49 18.90 -1.03
CA PHE A 58 -2.29 19.48 -2.10
C PHE A 58 -3.57 20.16 -1.59
N LYS A 59 -4.24 19.57 -0.58
CA LYS A 59 -5.39 20.19 0.08
C LYS A 59 -4.99 21.49 0.80
N TYR A 60 -3.83 21.49 1.46
CA TYR A 60 -3.34 22.65 2.20
C TYR A 60 -3.08 23.87 1.29
N VAL A 61 -2.62 23.64 0.06
CA VAL A 61 -2.38 24.71 -0.92
C VAL A 61 -3.60 25.03 -1.78
N ASP A 62 -4.78 24.47 -1.44
CA ASP A 62 -6.06 24.64 -2.13
C ASP A 62 -5.97 24.41 -3.65
N ASP A 63 -5.29 23.32 -4.02
CA ASP A 63 -5.13 22.96 -5.43
C ASP A 63 -6.41 22.30 -5.97
N ALA A 64 -7.10 23.02 -6.87
CA ALA A 64 -8.34 22.56 -7.50
C ALA A 64 -8.14 21.52 -8.63
N SER A 65 -6.94 20.97 -8.82
CA SER A 65 -6.65 20.10 -9.97
C SER A 65 -7.02 18.63 -9.79
N GLY A 66 -7.67 18.27 -8.68
CA GLY A 66 -8.11 16.91 -8.38
C GLY A 66 -7.00 15.96 -7.91
N LYS A 67 -5.73 16.38 -7.93
CA LYS A 67 -4.59 15.55 -7.49
C LYS A 67 -4.71 15.09 -6.04
N ALA A 68 -5.21 15.94 -5.15
CA ALA A 68 -5.47 15.56 -3.77
C ALA A 68 -6.42 14.36 -3.69
N TYR A 69 -7.51 14.41 -4.44
CA TYR A 69 -8.53 13.36 -4.47
C TYR A 69 -7.98 12.05 -5.04
N GLU A 70 -7.27 12.12 -6.17
CA GLU A 70 -6.59 10.96 -6.79
C GLU A 70 -5.70 10.24 -5.77
N LEU A 71 -4.75 10.95 -5.17
CA LEU A 71 -3.78 10.37 -4.23
C LEU A 71 -4.45 9.82 -2.97
N GLU A 72 -5.45 10.53 -2.44
CA GLU A 72 -6.21 10.11 -1.27
C GLU A 72 -6.99 8.82 -1.53
N HIS A 73 -7.71 8.74 -2.65
CA HIS A 73 -8.49 7.55 -2.98
C HIS A 73 -7.60 6.35 -3.31
N THR A 74 -6.47 6.56 -3.97
CA THR A 74 -5.42 5.55 -4.18
C THR A 74 -4.92 4.99 -2.84
N ALA A 75 -4.63 5.86 -1.87
CA ALA A 75 -4.20 5.46 -0.52
C ALA A 75 -5.29 4.69 0.25
N ILE A 76 -6.53 5.19 0.22
CA ILE A 76 -7.69 4.54 0.87
C ILE A 76 -7.93 3.14 0.29
N LYS A 77 -7.87 3.01 -1.04
CA LYS A 77 -8.05 1.72 -1.72
C LYS A 77 -7.03 0.68 -1.24
N CYS A 78 -5.75 1.07 -1.21
CA CYS A 78 -4.67 0.20 -0.73
C CYS A 78 -4.88 -0.23 0.73
N MET A 79 -5.21 0.71 1.62
CA MET A 79 -5.43 0.41 3.05
C MET A 79 -6.62 -0.52 3.28
N ARG A 80 -7.73 -0.32 2.55
CA ARG A 80 -8.89 -1.22 2.63
C ARG A 80 -8.53 -2.64 2.23
N SER A 81 -7.69 -2.79 1.21
CA SER A 81 -7.26 -4.10 0.74
C SER A 81 -6.27 -4.77 1.66
N LEU A 82 -5.35 -4.02 2.29
CA LEU A 82 -4.50 -4.58 3.35
C LEU A 82 -5.33 -5.12 4.52
N LEU A 83 -6.37 -4.39 4.94
CA LEU A 83 -7.30 -4.89 5.97
C LEU A 83 -8.01 -6.17 5.53
N GLN A 84 -8.46 -6.25 4.28
CA GLN A 84 -9.05 -7.47 3.73
C GLN A 84 -8.06 -8.64 3.72
N CYS A 85 -6.80 -8.39 3.36
CA CYS A 85 -5.73 -9.40 3.39
C CYS A 85 -5.52 -9.95 4.81
N TRP A 86 -5.52 -9.10 5.82
CA TRP A 86 -5.46 -9.55 7.22
C TRP A 86 -6.71 -10.31 7.68
N MET A 87 -7.90 -9.97 7.17
CA MET A 87 -9.11 -10.72 7.47
C MET A 87 -9.03 -12.18 6.98
N TYR A 88 -8.36 -12.46 5.85
CA TYR A 88 -8.12 -13.84 5.39
C TYR A 88 -7.24 -14.65 6.34
N GLN A 89 -6.42 -13.99 7.17
CA GLN A 89 -5.50 -14.63 8.11
C GLN A 89 -6.04 -14.70 9.53
N THR A 90 -7.31 -14.37 9.76
CA THR A 90 -7.95 -14.39 11.09
C THR A 90 -7.71 -15.67 11.87
N ARG A 91 -7.76 -16.83 11.20
CA ARG A 91 -7.46 -18.12 11.84
C ARG A 91 -6.00 -18.22 12.33
N GLN A 92 -5.03 -17.81 11.50
CA GLN A 92 -3.62 -17.78 11.89
C GLN A 92 -3.38 -16.82 13.06
N VAL A 93 -4.10 -15.69 13.12
CA VAL A 93 -4.03 -14.78 14.28
C VAL A 93 -4.45 -15.47 15.57
N GLU A 94 -5.52 -16.27 15.55
CA GLU A 94 -5.95 -17.02 16.73
C GLU A 94 -4.95 -18.11 17.13
N GLU A 95 -4.35 -18.80 16.15
CA GLU A 95 -3.32 -19.80 16.38
C GLU A 95 -2.02 -19.16 16.95
N PHE A 96 -1.62 -17.99 16.44
CA PHE A 96 -0.44 -17.24 16.91
C PHE A 96 -0.54 -16.77 18.37
N LYS A 97 -1.76 -16.44 18.83
CA LYS A 97 -2.00 -16.05 20.24
C LYS A 97 -1.70 -17.17 21.21
N VAL A 98 -1.94 -18.42 20.80
CA VAL A 98 -1.71 -19.61 21.62
C VAL A 98 -0.26 -20.06 21.48
N ASN A 99 0.23 -20.09 20.24
CA ASN A 99 1.58 -20.55 19.89
C ASN A 99 2.31 -19.41 19.20
N SER A 100 3.29 -18.78 19.87
CA SER A 100 4.09 -17.70 19.29
C SER A 100 5.33 -18.22 18.57
N ASP A 101 5.12 -19.12 17.61
CA ASP A 101 6.18 -19.70 16.78
C ASP A 101 6.19 -19.10 15.36
N GLU A 102 7.23 -19.41 14.58
CA GLU A 102 7.38 -18.87 13.23
C GLU A 102 6.35 -19.43 12.24
N GLN A 103 5.80 -20.62 12.51
CA GLN A 103 4.86 -21.30 11.62
C GLN A 103 3.43 -20.74 11.75
N SER A 104 3.09 -20.22 12.93
CA SER A 104 1.82 -19.55 13.20
C SER A 104 1.86 -18.04 12.89
N CYS A 105 3.00 -17.49 12.46
CA CYS A 105 3.13 -16.08 12.14
C CYS A 105 2.29 -15.66 10.93
N LEU A 106 1.73 -14.45 10.97
CA LEU A 106 0.95 -13.92 9.86
C LEU A 106 1.83 -13.65 8.64
N SER A 107 1.37 -14.04 7.46
CA SER A 107 2.00 -13.68 6.21
C SER A 107 1.97 -12.17 5.98
N THR A 108 3.10 -11.64 5.56
CA THR A 108 3.30 -10.23 5.18
C THR A 108 3.29 -10.01 3.67
N LEU A 109 3.12 -11.09 2.89
CA LEU A 109 3.15 -11.08 1.43
C LEU A 109 1.82 -11.60 0.89
N PHE A 110 1.16 -10.82 0.04
CA PHE A 110 -0.16 -11.14 -0.50
C PHE A 110 -0.19 -11.05 -2.01
N ASP A 111 -0.95 -11.93 -2.64
CA ASP A 111 -1.25 -11.80 -4.06
C ASP A 111 -2.07 -10.52 -4.32
N ILE A 112 -1.61 -9.67 -5.23
CA ILE A 112 -2.19 -8.33 -5.46
C ILE A 112 -3.56 -8.35 -6.13
N HIS A 113 -3.96 -9.48 -6.72
CA HIS A 113 -5.24 -9.64 -7.40
C HIS A 113 -6.27 -10.32 -6.52
N THR A 114 -5.85 -11.28 -5.70
CA THR A 114 -6.75 -12.12 -4.87
C THR A 114 -6.72 -11.77 -3.39
N GLY A 115 -5.65 -11.13 -2.90
CA GLY A 115 -5.46 -10.77 -1.50
C GLY A 115 -5.16 -11.96 -0.59
N LYS A 116 -4.95 -13.15 -1.17
CA LYS A 116 -4.59 -14.35 -0.42
C LYS A 116 -3.14 -14.28 0.07
N PRO A 117 -2.85 -14.82 1.26
CA PRO A 117 -1.48 -14.89 1.75
C PRO A 117 -0.64 -15.79 0.84
N TYR A 118 0.64 -15.45 0.68
CA TYR A 118 1.59 -16.32 0.02
C TYR A 118 1.80 -17.59 0.86
N GLU A 119 1.70 -18.76 0.22
CA GLU A 119 1.78 -20.09 0.86
C GLU A 119 3.17 -20.74 0.74
N GLY A 120 4.15 -20.07 0.10
CA GLY A 120 5.52 -20.56 0.01
C GLY A 120 6.39 -20.15 1.20
N GLU A 121 7.63 -20.66 1.24
CA GLU A 121 8.59 -20.29 2.28
C GLU A 121 8.98 -18.81 2.17
N TYR A 122 8.62 -18.02 3.19
CA TYR A 122 9.04 -16.63 3.33
C TYR A 122 9.18 -16.28 4.81
N ASN A 123 10.22 -15.53 5.17
CA ASN A 123 10.42 -15.07 6.55
C ASN A 123 9.41 -13.97 6.89
N HIS A 124 8.31 -14.37 7.51
CA HIS A 124 7.17 -13.50 7.83
C HIS A 124 7.40 -12.61 9.07
N LEU A 125 8.37 -12.94 9.92
CA LEU A 125 8.82 -12.08 11.02
C LEU A 125 9.67 -10.93 10.47
N GLN A 126 9.12 -9.71 10.49
CA GLN A 126 9.77 -8.48 10.04
C GLN A 126 9.57 -7.30 10.99
#